data_AF-A0A423NUA9-F1
#
_entry.id   AF-A0A423NUA9-F1
#
_cell.length_a   1.000
_cell.length_b   1.000
_cell.length_c   1.000
_cell.angle_alpha   90.00
_cell.angle_beta   90.00
_cell.angle_gamma   90.00
#
_symmetry.space_group_name_H-M   'P 1'
#
loop_
_entity.id
_entity.type
_entity.pdbx_description
1 polymer ?
#
loop_
_entity_poly.entity_id
_entity_poly.type
_entity_poly.pdbx_seq_one_letter_code
_entity_poly.pdbx_strand_id
1 'polypeptide(L)'
;MNRAWPLFLLLASTALLNTGCSHPPPPIERDPCLDEGPLHSAAYDDCVVDRNDERAAALNAILGNGPDLYPQMRLAEPGEETFQESDYPDTPSPMSYRTARSISATEQQVLPFKMKVRWNYTSRKLLPRPRDLVRMNEMEALLLSAAVDDGLAKWVCTVTGEHRREWIFYARSDTDFMNQMQALLAPSGPYPVEWSGRKEPARNAERANSADPSGEIRITPKRCLE
;
A
#
# COMPACT_ATOMS: atom_id res chain seq x y z
N MET A 1 21.41 105.50 13.29
CA MET A 1 21.61 104.37 12.35
C MET A 1 20.82 103.18 12.86
N ASN A 2 19.63 102.96 12.28
CA ASN A 2 19.21 101.80 11.49
C ASN A 2 18.99 100.52 12.32
N ARG A 3 17.74 100.20 12.74
CA ARG A 3 16.70 99.43 12.01
C ARG A 3 17.18 98.04 11.53
N ALA A 4 16.66 96.97 12.16
CA ALA A 4 16.05 95.82 11.46
C ALA A 4 15.29 94.93 12.46
N TRP A 5 14.19 94.38 11.96
CA TRP A 5 13.03 93.76 12.62
C TRP A 5 13.17 92.20 12.55
N PRO A 6 12.20 91.35 12.97
CA PRO A 6 12.40 90.00 13.47
C PRO A 6 11.87 88.96 12.43
N LEU A 7 11.45 87.78 12.90
CA LEU A 7 10.88 86.62 12.20
C LEU A 7 11.91 85.58 11.72
N PHE A 8 11.77 84.35 12.23
CA PHE A 8 11.39 83.13 11.49
C PHE A 8 11.31 82.00 12.55
N LEU A 9 10.12 81.62 13.03
CA LEU A 9 9.25 80.55 12.52
C LEU A 9 9.93 79.18 12.35
N LEU A 10 9.53 78.27 13.25
CA LEU A 10 9.23 76.84 13.07
C LEU A 10 10.17 75.98 12.23
N LEU A 11 10.69 74.90 12.84
CA LEU A 11 10.66 73.54 12.27
C LEU A 11 10.91 72.53 13.41
N ALA A 12 9.82 72.06 14.02
CA ALA A 12 9.83 70.82 14.79
C ALA A 12 9.83 69.67 13.77
N SER A 13 11.02 69.14 13.48
CA SER A 13 11.16 67.97 12.61
C SER A 13 10.73 66.72 13.37
N THR A 14 9.55 66.23 13.05
CA THR A 14 9.03 64.92 13.44
C THR A 14 9.94 63.83 12.88
N ALA A 15 10.73 63.19 13.74
CA ALA A 15 11.36 61.91 13.42
C ALA A 15 10.30 60.81 13.50
N LEU A 16 9.53 60.63 12.42
CA LEU A 16 8.82 59.38 12.19
C LEU A 16 9.87 58.34 11.82
N LEU A 17 10.33 57.60 12.83
CA LEU A 17 11.02 56.34 12.60
C LEU A 17 10.04 55.43 11.86
N ASN A 18 10.32 55.18 10.57
CA ASN A 18 9.75 54.07 9.83
C ASN A 18 10.14 52.77 10.55
N THR A 19 9.33 52.33 11.51
CA THR A 19 9.30 50.93 11.93
C THR A 19 8.65 50.16 10.79
N GLY A 20 9.45 49.86 9.76
CA GLY A 20 9.07 48.87 8.77
C GLY A 20 8.83 47.56 9.51
N CYS A 21 7.58 47.10 9.55
CA CYS A 21 7.23 45.75 9.96
C CYS A 21 7.89 44.77 8.96
N SER A 22 9.15 44.42 9.18
CA SER A 22 9.77 43.28 8.51
C SER A 22 9.11 42.01 9.05
N HIS A 23 8.01 41.62 8.44
CA HIS A 23 7.52 40.25 8.59
C HIS A 23 8.58 39.32 7.98
N PRO A 24 9.06 38.30 8.72
CA PRO A 24 9.92 37.30 8.11
C PRO A 24 9.17 36.70 6.90
N PRO A 25 9.85 36.46 5.76
CA PRO A 25 9.21 35.83 4.63
C PRO A 25 8.62 34.49 5.10
N PRO A 26 7.43 34.11 4.60
CA PRO A 26 6.86 32.82 4.93
C PRO A 26 7.90 31.71 4.64
N PRO A 27 7.97 30.67 5.48
CA PRO A 27 8.91 29.59 5.25
C PRO A 27 8.71 29.06 3.83
N ILE A 28 9.79 29.04 3.05
CA ILE A 28 9.78 28.43 1.72
C ILE A 28 9.66 26.94 1.96
N GLU A 29 8.44 26.42 1.84
CA GLU A 29 8.17 25.00 1.91
C GLU A 29 8.73 24.36 0.63
N ARG A 30 9.86 23.66 0.77
CA ARG A 30 10.50 22.96 -0.34
C ARG A 30 9.56 21.84 -0.80
N ASP A 31 9.36 21.73 -2.11
CA ASP A 31 8.55 20.65 -2.69
C ASP A 31 9.10 19.29 -2.22
N PRO A 32 8.31 18.47 -1.50
CA PRO A 32 8.75 17.15 -1.02
C PRO A 32 9.23 16.22 -2.15
N CYS A 33 8.75 16.40 -3.39
CA CYS A 33 9.22 15.60 -4.52
C CYS A 33 10.68 15.88 -4.89
N LEU A 34 11.25 16.99 -4.44
CA LEU A 34 12.69 17.23 -4.60
C LEU A 34 13.56 16.30 -3.73
N ASP A 35 12.97 15.56 -2.77
CA ASP A 35 13.66 14.47 -2.07
C ASP A 35 13.76 13.20 -2.94
N GLU A 36 12.86 13.04 -3.91
CA GLU A 36 12.82 11.90 -4.83
C GLU A 36 13.86 12.03 -5.94
N GLY A 37 14.08 13.24 -6.44
CA GLY A 37 15.11 13.55 -7.43
C GLY A 37 15.16 15.04 -7.75
N PRO A 38 16.17 15.50 -8.52
CA PRO A 38 16.23 16.88 -8.97
C PRO A 38 15.04 17.19 -9.89
N LEU A 39 14.70 18.48 -9.99
CA LEU A 39 13.63 18.97 -10.85
C LEU A 39 13.80 18.41 -12.28
N HIS A 40 12.71 17.94 -12.89
CA HIS A 40 12.66 17.31 -14.22
C HIS A 40 13.39 15.97 -14.36
N SER A 41 13.75 15.31 -13.25
CA SER A 41 14.12 13.89 -13.29
C SER A 41 12.89 13.01 -13.33
N ALA A 42 13.02 11.81 -13.89
CA ALA A 42 11.95 10.81 -13.88
C ALA A 42 11.42 10.55 -12.45
N ALA A 43 12.32 10.48 -11.46
CA ALA A 43 11.93 10.29 -10.06
C ALA A 43 11.11 11.47 -9.50
N TYR A 44 11.46 12.71 -9.87
CA TYR A 44 10.68 13.90 -9.50
C TYR A 44 9.31 13.89 -10.20
N ASP A 45 9.27 13.67 -11.51
CA ASP A 45 8.05 13.68 -12.29
C ASP A 45 7.08 12.57 -11.83
N ASP A 46 7.60 11.36 -11.56
CA ASP A 46 6.81 10.25 -11.01
C ASP A 46 6.24 10.61 -9.63
N CYS A 47 7.02 11.25 -8.76
CA CYS A 47 6.51 11.71 -7.45
C CYS A 47 5.39 12.75 -7.59
N VAL A 48 5.51 13.67 -8.54
CA VAL A 48 4.48 14.68 -8.80
C VAL A 48 3.19 14.01 -9.29
N VAL A 49 3.30 13.00 -10.15
CA VAL A 49 2.16 12.19 -10.60
C VAL A 49 1.54 11.45 -9.41
N ASP A 50 2.33 10.72 -8.62
CA ASP A 50 1.85 9.98 -7.44
C ASP A 50 1.11 10.91 -6.45
N ARG A 51 1.67 12.09 -6.15
CA ARG A 51 1.03 13.10 -5.30
C ARG A 51 -0.31 13.58 -5.86
N ASN A 52 -0.39 13.79 -7.17
CA ASN A 52 -1.62 14.22 -7.82
C ASN A 52 -2.68 13.11 -7.80
N ASP A 53 -2.27 11.86 -7.98
CA ASP A 53 -3.12 10.68 -7.89
C ASP A 53 -3.65 10.49 -6.47
N GLU A 54 -2.81 10.63 -5.43
CA GLU A 54 -3.25 10.62 -4.02
C GLU A 54 -4.29 11.70 -3.75
N ARG A 55 -4.04 12.92 -4.24
CA ARG A 55 -4.97 14.05 -4.06
C ARG A 55 -6.29 13.81 -4.79
N ALA A 56 -6.25 13.27 -6.00
CA ALA A 56 -7.44 12.93 -6.78
C ALA A 56 -8.24 11.81 -6.10
N ALA A 57 -7.57 10.79 -5.59
CA ALA A 57 -8.21 9.70 -4.87
C ALA A 57 -8.82 10.16 -3.54
N ALA A 58 -8.12 11.00 -2.77
CA ALA A 58 -8.66 11.61 -1.55
C ALA A 58 -9.89 12.48 -1.85
N LEU A 59 -9.87 13.25 -2.94
CA LEU A 59 -11.02 14.03 -3.38
C LEU A 59 -12.20 13.13 -3.76
N ASN A 60 -11.95 12.07 -4.54
CA ASN A 60 -12.99 11.12 -4.94
C ASN A 60 -13.61 10.39 -3.74
N ALA A 61 -12.81 10.09 -2.70
CA ALA A 61 -13.28 9.53 -1.45
C ALA A 61 -14.19 10.51 -0.68
N ILE A 62 -13.82 11.80 -0.61
CA ILE A 62 -14.67 12.85 -0.02
C ILE A 62 -16.00 12.98 -0.79
N LEU A 63 -15.96 12.84 -2.11
CA LEU A 63 -17.12 12.99 -2.98
C LEU A 63 -17.99 11.73 -3.11
N GLY A 64 -17.57 10.59 -2.52
CA GLY A 64 -18.29 9.31 -2.59
C GLY A 64 -18.36 8.69 -3.99
N ASN A 65 -17.57 9.18 -4.94
CA ASN A 65 -17.57 8.75 -6.35
C ASN A 65 -16.35 7.88 -6.72
N GLY A 66 -15.42 7.70 -5.79
CA GLY A 66 -14.26 6.85 -6.01
C GLY A 66 -14.60 5.37 -5.80
N PRO A 67 -13.92 4.44 -6.50
CA PRO A 67 -13.77 3.11 -5.95
C PRO A 67 -13.17 3.27 -4.54
N ASP A 68 -13.55 2.42 -3.59
CA ASP A 68 -12.91 2.33 -2.28
C ASP A 68 -11.45 1.88 -2.49
N LEU A 69 -10.59 2.82 -2.91
CA LEU A 69 -9.16 2.62 -3.11
C LEU A 69 -8.42 2.62 -1.76
N TYR A 70 -9.10 3.10 -0.72
CA TYR A 70 -8.62 3.24 0.64
C TYR A 70 -9.69 2.95 1.70
N PRO A 71 -10.27 1.72 1.79
CA PRO A 71 -10.91 1.30 3.03
C PRO A 71 -9.95 1.44 4.23
N GLN A 72 -8.64 1.46 3.95
CA GLN A 72 -7.55 1.53 4.93
C GLN A 72 -7.16 2.95 5.35
N MET A 73 -7.72 4.01 4.75
CA MET A 73 -7.46 5.40 5.18
C MET A 73 -8.62 6.00 6.00
N ARG A 74 -9.72 5.26 6.19
CA ARG A 74 -10.35 5.31 7.52
C ARG A 74 -9.28 4.80 8.47
N LEU A 75 -8.81 5.65 9.40
CA LEU A 75 -8.29 5.15 10.67
C LEU A 75 -9.22 4.02 11.04
N ALA A 76 -8.71 2.79 10.99
CA ALA A 76 -9.54 1.63 11.20
C ALA A 76 -10.23 1.85 12.54
N GLU A 77 -11.55 2.07 12.50
CA GLU A 77 -12.39 1.62 13.60
C GLU A 77 -11.93 0.19 13.83
N PRO A 78 -11.50 -0.18 15.06
CA PRO A 78 -10.92 -1.49 15.33
C PRO A 78 -12.01 -2.55 15.17
N GLY A 79 -12.31 -2.91 13.92
CA GLY A 79 -12.98 -4.12 13.53
C GLY A 79 -11.99 -5.27 13.66
N GLU A 80 -12.52 -6.47 13.88
CA GLU A 80 -11.79 -7.72 14.17
C GLU A 80 -10.74 -8.17 13.13
N GLU A 81 -10.44 -7.38 12.09
CA GLU A 81 -9.39 -7.70 11.13
C GLU A 81 -8.03 -7.18 11.62
N THR A 82 -7.46 -7.94 12.55
CA THR A 82 -6.11 -7.76 13.06
C THR A 82 -5.08 -7.82 11.94
N PHE A 83 -4.57 -6.66 11.53
CA PHE A 83 -3.22 -6.55 10.97
C PHE A 83 -2.27 -7.14 12.03
N GLN A 84 -1.73 -8.32 11.76
CA GLN A 84 -0.73 -8.92 12.64
C GLN A 84 0.66 -8.51 12.15
N GLU A 85 1.40 -7.82 13.01
CA GLU A 85 2.85 -7.70 12.90
C GLU A 85 3.45 -9.11 12.98
N SER A 86 4.31 -9.47 12.02
CA SER A 86 4.87 -10.81 11.91
C SER A 86 6.25 -10.85 12.57
N ASP A 87 6.41 -11.72 13.58
CA ASP A 87 7.70 -12.07 14.22
C ASP A 87 8.59 -12.99 13.34
N TYR A 88 8.40 -12.96 12.02
CA TYR A 88 9.11 -13.80 11.05
C TYR A 88 9.44 -12.97 9.80
N PRO A 89 10.68 -13.06 9.25
CA PRO A 89 11.81 -13.89 9.71
C PRO A 89 12.50 -13.35 11.00
N ASP A 90 13.52 -14.06 11.53
CA ASP A 90 14.27 -13.72 12.77
C ASP A 90 14.80 -12.26 12.82
N THR A 91 14.84 -11.61 11.66
CA THR A 91 14.92 -10.15 11.53
C THR A 91 13.60 -9.67 10.92
N PRO A 92 12.75 -8.93 11.65
CA PRO A 92 11.45 -8.53 11.13
C PRO A 92 11.65 -7.47 10.05
N SER A 93 11.60 -7.89 8.79
CA SER A 93 11.26 -6.96 7.72
C SER A 93 9.81 -6.55 7.92
N PRO A 94 9.48 -5.25 8.01
CA PRO A 94 8.12 -4.82 8.21
C PRO A 94 7.28 -5.33 7.01
N MET A 95 6.23 -6.09 7.31
CA MET A 95 5.32 -6.66 6.33
C MET A 95 3.90 -6.60 6.88
N SER A 96 2.94 -6.39 6.00
CA SER A 96 1.51 -6.47 6.30
C SER A 96 0.93 -7.76 5.76
N TYR A 97 0.04 -8.37 6.54
CA TYR A 97 -0.59 -9.65 6.22
C TYR A 97 -2.12 -9.50 6.27
N ARG A 98 -2.79 -10.03 5.25
CA ARG A 98 -4.24 -10.24 5.23
C ARG A 98 -4.48 -11.72 5.00
N THR A 99 -5.19 -12.42 5.90
CA THR A 99 -5.35 -13.88 5.84
C THR A 99 -6.82 -14.30 5.80
N ALA A 100 -7.12 -15.43 5.16
CA ALA A 100 -8.43 -16.06 5.16
C ALA A 100 -8.74 -16.80 6.48
N ARG A 101 -7.99 -16.52 7.55
CA ARG A 101 -7.99 -17.18 8.87
C ARG A 101 -7.52 -18.65 8.86
N SER A 102 -7.95 -19.50 7.92
CA SER A 102 -7.70 -20.96 7.97
C SER A 102 -7.94 -21.77 6.66
N ILE A 103 -7.41 -23.00 6.63
CA ILE A 103 -7.75 -24.07 5.67
C ILE A 103 -7.91 -25.40 6.43
N SER A 104 -8.90 -26.24 6.12
CA SER A 104 -9.02 -27.56 6.76
C SER A 104 -8.02 -28.57 6.17
N ALA A 105 -7.70 -29.62 6.93
CA ALA A 105 -6.85 -30.70 6.43
C ALA A 105 -7.42 -31.38 5.17
N THR A 106 -8.75 -31.54 5.10
CA THR A 106 -9.44 -32.11 3.93
C THR A 106 -9.35 -31.18 2.71
N GLU A 107 -9.53 -29.87 2.91
CA GLU A 107 -9.32 -28.88 1.83
C GLU A 107 -7.88 -28.93 1.31
N GLN A 108 -6.88 -29.02 2.19
CA GLN A 108 -5.49 -29.11 1.79
C GLN A 108 -5.17 -30.40 1.00
N GLN A 109 -5.88 -31.51 1.28
CA GLN A 109 -5.73 -32.75 0.51
C GLN A 109 -6.23 -32.61 -0.92
N VAL A 110 -7.35 -31.89 -1.13
CA VAL A 110 -7.92 -31.68 -2.48
C VAL A 110 -7.33 -30.46 -3.20
N LEU A 111 -6.63 -29.58 -2.47
CA LEU A 111 -5.89 -28.42 -2.97
C LEU A 111 -4.38 -28.55 -2.64
N PRO A 112 -3.67 -29.55 -3.18
CA PRO A 112 -2.32 -29.89 -2.72
C PRO A 112 -1.23 -28.96 -3.24
N PHE A 113 -1.54 -27.96 -4.07
CA PHE A 113 -0.55 -27.04 -4.62
C PHE A 113 -0.62 -25.69 -3.93
N LYS A 114 0.48 -25.25 -3.33
CA LYS A 114 0.63 -23.87 -2.86
C LYS A 114 1.11 -23.01 -4.02
N MET A 115 0.25 -22.10 -4.45
CA MET A 115 0.50 -21.15 -5.53
C MET A 115 0.80 -19.77 -4.97
N LYS A 116 1.77 -19.08 -5.57
CA LYS A 116 2.10 -17.69 -5.28
C LYS A 116 2.05 -16.88 -6.56
N VAL A 117 1.34 -15.76 -6.48
CA VAL A 117 1.37 -14.69 -7.48
C VAL A 117 2.13 -13.53 -6.86
N ARG A 118 3.24 -13.11 -7.46
CA ARG A 118 4.13 -12.08 -6.90
C ARG A 118 4.18 -10.86 -7.80
N TRP A 119 4.00 -9.68 -7.23
CA TRP A 119 4.20 -8.40 -7.90
C TRP A 119 5.31 -7.62 -7.17
N ASN A 120 6.41 -7.34 -7.85
CA ASN A 120 7.48 -6.48 -7.33
C ASN A 120 7.19 -5.01 -7.70
N TYR A 121 7.28 -4.09 -6.73
CA TYR A 121 7.03 -2.66 -6.93
C TYR A 121 8.22 -1.82 -6.47
N THR A 122 8.29 -0.57 -6.92
CA THR A 122 9.35 0.37 -6.51
C THR A 122 8.76 1.49 -5.66
N SER A 123 9.13 1.55 -4.39
CA SER A 123 8.66 2.57 -3.45
C SER A 123 9.75 2.84 -2.42
N ARG A 124 9.87 4.09 -1.93
CA ARG A 124 10.69 4.40 -0.75
C ARG A 124 9.98 4.08 0.56
N LYS A 125 8.66 3.89 0.50
CA LYS A 125 7.82 3.49 1.61
C LYS A 125 7.65 1.98 1.61
N LEU A 126 7.23 1.45 2.75
CA LEU A 126 6.85 0.05 2.85
C LEU A 126 5.74 -0.33 1.87
N LEU A 127 4.79 0.58 1.63
CA LEU A 127 3.63 0.33 0.78
C LEU A 127 3.90 0.66 -0.70
N PRO A 128 3.20 -0.01 -1.64
CA PRO A 128 3.21 0.34 -3.06
C PRO A 128 2.80 1.80 -3.29
N ARG A 129 3.26 2.38 -4.40
CA ARG A 129 2.77 3.67 -4.88
C ARG A 129 1.26 3.58 -5.19
N PRO A 130 0.50 4.68 -5.08
CA PRO A 130 -0.94 4.70 -5.34
C PRO A 130 -1.33 4.06 -6.68
N ARG A 131 -0.60 4.38 -7.74
CA ARG A 131 -0.83 3.83 -9.08
C ARG A 131 -0.67 2.31 -9.13
N ASP A 132 0.40 1.79 -8.53
CA ASP A 132 0.63 0.35 -8.41
C ASP A 132 -0.47 -0.29 -7.56
N LEU A 133 -0.86 0.35 -6.45
CA LEU A 133 -1.87 -0.15 -5.53
C LEU A 133 -3.24 -0.31 -6.21
N VAL A 134 -3.66 0.66 -7.04
CA VAL A 134 -4.91 0.56 -7.82
C VAL A 134 -4.87 -0.67 -8.72
N ARG A 135 -3.80 -0.82 -9.51
CA ARG A 135 -3.63 -1.96 -10.41
C ARG A 135 -3.55 -3.29 -9.67
N MET A 136 -2.88 -3.33 -8.52
CA MET A 136 -2.81 -4.52 -7.66
C MET A 136 -4.19 -4.90 -7.10
N ASN A 137 -5.02 -3.91 -6.73
CA ASN A 137 -6.36 -4.17 -6.20
C ASN A 137 -7.33 -4.63 -7.29
N GLU A 138 -7.25 -4.06 -8.50
CA GLU A 138 -8.00 -4.55 -9.67
C GLU A 138 -7.66 -6.02 -9.96
N MET A 139 -6.36 -6.33 -10.00
CA MET A 139 -5.88 -7.70 -10.21
C MET A 139 -6.33 -8.64 -9.09
N GLU A 140 -6.20 -8.20 -7.84
CA GLU A 140 -6.62 -9.00 -6.67
C GLU A 140 -8.10 -9.36 -6.75
N ALA A 141 -8.97 -8.40 -7.11
CA ALA A 141 -10.40 -8.67 -7.26
C ALA A 141 -10.67 -9.77 -8.29
N LEU A 142 -9.97 -9.74 -9.43
CA LEU A 142 -10.08 -10.77 -10.47
C LEU A 142 -9.58 -12.13 -9.96
N LEU A 143 -8.39 -12.17 -9.35
CA LEU A 143 -7.79 -13.40 -8.81
C LEU A 143 -8.67 -14.06 -7.74
N LEU A 144 -9.21 -13.26 -6.80
CA LEU A 144 -10.04 -13.77 -5.72
C LEU A 144 -11.38 -14.29 -6.23
N SER A 145 -12.01 -13.58 -7.18
CA SER A 145 -13.25 -14.05 -7.80
C SER A 145 -13.06 -15.42 -8.46
N ALA A 146 -12.00 -15.57 -9.26
CA ALA A 146 -11.77 -16.78 -10.02
C ALA A 146 -11.23 -17.96 -9.20
N ALA A 147 -10.62 -17.70 -8.04
CA ALA A 147 -10.19 -18.78 -7.17
C ALA A 147 -11.40 -19.57 -6.64
N VAL A 148 -12.47 -18.86 -6.28
CA VAL A 148 -13.69 -19.45 -5.71
C VAL A 148 -14.48 -20.23 -6.76
N ASP A 149 -14.47 -19.77 -8.01
CA ASP A 149 -15.17 -20.43 -9.11
C ASP A 149 -14.69 -21.88 -9.31
N ASP A 150 -15.64 -22.81 -9.38
CA ASP A 150 -15.44 -24.25 -9.60
C ASP A 150 -14.52 -24.98 -8.59
N GLY A 151 -14.20 -24.34 -7.46
CA GLY A 151 -13.27 -24.88 -6.47
C GLY A 151 -11.87 -25.08 -7.04
N LEU A 152 -11.44 -24.18 -7.93
CA LEU A 152 -10.10 -24.15 -8.52
C LEU A 152 -9.03 -23.99 -7.44
N ALA A 153 -9.25 -23.03 -6.54
CA ALA A 153 -8.32 -22.69 -5.48
C ALA A 153 -8.99 -22.04 -4.26
N LYS A 154 -8.27 -21.98 -3.16
CA LYS A 154 -8.63 -21.21 -1.96
C LYS A 154 -7.56 -20.16 -1.73
N TRP A 155 -7.94 -18.89 -1.76
CA TRP A 155 -7.06 -17.83 -1.27
C TRP A 155 -6.86 -18.00 0.24
N VAL A 156 -5.61 -17.90 0.68
CA VAL A 156 -5.27 -18.04 2.10
C VAL A 156 -4.64 -16.79 2.69
N CYS A 157 -3.89 -16.03 1.90
CA CYS A 157 -3.35 -14.77 2.37
C CYS A 157 -2.79 -13.89 1.27
N THR A 158 -2.67 -12.60 1.59
CA THR A 158 -1.92 -11.59 0.86
C THR A 158 -0.86 -11.01 1.79
N VAL A 159 0.38 -10.87 1.31
CA VAL A 159 1.48 -10.25 2.04
C VAL A 159 1.96 -9.04 1.26
N THR A 160 2.18 -7.90 1.93
CA THR A 160 2.77 -6.71 1.31
C THR A 160 3.93 -6.20 2.16
N GLY A 161 5.10 -6.07 1.56
CA GLY A 161 6.30 -5.54 2.18
C GLY A 161 7.54 -5.91 1.38
N GLU A 162 8.71 -5.42 1.78
CA GLU A 162 9.98 -5.67 1.06
C GLU A 162 9.91 -5.40 -0.45
N HIS A 163 9.19 -4.37 -0.88
CA HIS A 163 9.04 -4.01 -2.30
C HIS A 163 8.31 -5.08 -3.14
N ARG A 164 7.48 -5.92 -2.50
CA ARG A 164 6.64 -6.91 -3.18
C ARG A 164 5.27 -7.08 -2.51
N ARG A 165 4.28 -7.45 -3.32
CA ARG A 165 2.99 -7.96 -2.87
C ARG A 165 2.81 -9.38 -3.39
N GLU A 166 2.48 -10.31 -2.51
CA GLU A 166 2.29 -11.72 -2.83
C GLU A 166 0.85 -12.14 -2.47
N TRP A 167 0.19 -12.83 -3.39
CA TRP A 167 -1.09 -13.50 -3.16
C TRP A 167 -0.87 -15.00 -3.15
N ILE A 168 -1.32 -15.66 -2.08
CA ILE A 168 -1.06 -17.06 -1.83
C ILE A 168 -2.38 -17.83 -1.85
N PHE A 169 -2.37 -18.92 -2.62
CA PHE A 169 -3.52 -19.79 -2.81
C PHE A 169 -3.12 -21.26 -2.57
N TYR A 170 -4.07 -22.07 -2.15
CA TYR A 170 -4.01 -23.52 -2.31
C TYR A 170 -4.87 -23.92 -3.51
N ALA A 171 -4.32 -24.63 -4.48
CA ALA A 171 -4.97 -25.00 -5.73
C ALA A 171 -4.97 -26.52 -5.95
N ARG A 172 -5.93 -27.00 -6.75
CA ARG A 172 -6.01 -28.42 -7.14
C ARG A 172 -4.86 -28.85 -8.05
N SER A 173 -4.40 -27.93 -8.89
CA SER A 173 -3.39 -28.13 -9.94
C SER A 173 -2.65 -26.82 -10.14
N ASP A 174 -1.33 -26.87 -10.24
CA ASP A 174 -0.50 -25.69 -10.48
C ASP A 174 -0.70 -25.12 -11.89
N THR A 175 -0.75 -26.02 -12.87
CA THR A 175 -0.84 -25.68 -14.30
C THR A 175 -2.21 -25.13 -14.64
N ASP A 176 -3.29 -25.76 -14.16
CA ASP A 176 -4.65 -25.30 -14.44
C ASP A 176 -4.91 -23.95 -13.77
N PHE A 177 -4.44 -23.78 -12.52
CA PHE A 177 -4.51 -22.50 -11.82
C PHE A 177 -3.82 -21.39 -12.61
N MET A 178 -2.56 -21.60 -13.03
CA MET A 178 -1.82 -20.59 -13.77
C MET A 178 -2.50 -20.25 -15.10
N ASN A 179 -2.91 -21.25 -15.87
CA ASN A 179 -3.56 -21.04 -17.18
C ASN A 179 -4.87 -20.26 -17.05
N GLN A 180 -5.72 -20.63 -16.08
CA GLN A 180 -7.00 -19.97 -15.88
C GLN A 180 -6.83 -18.54 -15.37
N MET A 181 -5.93 -18.31 -14.41
CA MET A 181 -5.65 -16.97 -13.89
C MET A 181 -5.03 -16.07 -14.96
N GLN A 182 -4.09 -16.57 -15.77
CA GLN A 182 -3.50 -15.79 -16.86
C GLN A 182 -4.53 -15.45 -17.95
N ALA A 183 -5.39 -16.41 -18.31
CA ALA A 183 -6.48 -16.17 -19.27
C ALA A 183 -7.47 -15.11 -18.77
N LEU A 184 -7.80 -15.12 -17.47
CA LEU A 184 -8.65 -14.13 -16.84
C LEU A 184 -8.04 -12.73 -16.81
N LEU A 185 -6.74 -12.63 -16.56
CA LEU A 185 -6.03 -11.36 -16.46
C LEU A 185 -5.70 -10.74 -17.82
N ALA A 186 -5.64 -11.54 -18.89
CA ALA A 186 -5.25 -11.06 -20.22
C ALA A 186 -6.08 -9.87 -20.75
N PRO A 187 -7.42 -9.81 -20.57
CA PRO A 187 -8.25 -8.68 -21.05
C PRO A 187 -8.00 -7.36 -20.31
N SER A 188 -7.56 -7.38 -19.05
CA SER A 188 -7.34 -6.17 -18.23
C SER A 188 -5.90 -5.63 -18.30
N GLY A 189 -5.14 -6.10 -19.30
CA GLY A 189 -3.80 -5.63 -19.64
C GLY A 189 -2.68 -6.38 -18.91
N PRO A 190 -1.42 -6.16 -19.30
CA PRO A 190 -0.30 -6.86 -18.71
C PRO A 190 -0.15 -6.50 -17.23
N TYR A 191 0.02 -7.53 -16.41
CA TYR A 191 0.43 -7.40 -15.01
C TYR A 191 1.87 -7.92 -14.89
N PRO A 192 2.78 -7.19 -14.22
CA PRO A 192 4.17 -7.60 -14.04
C PRO A 192 4.27 -8.63 -12.90
N VAL A 193 3.55 -9.74 -13.05
CA VAL A 193 3.45 -10.78 -12.04
C VAL A 193 4.33 -11.97 -12.38
N GLU A 194 4.91 -12.52 -11.34
CA GLU A 194 5.62 -13.79 -11.39
C GLU A 194 4.78 -14.86 -10.71
N TRP A 195 4.81 -16.06 -11.27
CA TRP A 195 4.03 -17.20 -10.83
C TRP A 195 4.96 -18.26 -10.29
N SER A 196 4.62 -18.83 -9.14
CA SER A 196 5.29 -20.03 -8.66
C SER A 196 4.27 -20.97 -8.03
N GLY A 197 4.49 -22.26 -8.22
CA GLY A 197 3.66 -23.32 -7.68
C GLY A 197 4.52 -24.43 -7.13
N ARG A 198 4.10 -25.01 -6.01
CA ARG A 198 4.72 -26.23 -5.51
C ARG A 198 3.69 -27.11 -4.83
N LYS A 199 3.87 -28.42 -4.96
CA LYS A 199 3.07 -29.38 -4.22
C LYS A 199 3.47 -29.33 -2.74
N GLU A 200 2.50 -29.08 -1.86
CA GLU A 200 2.69 -29.17 -0.42
C GLU A 200 2.09 -30.49 0.08
N PRO A 201 2.83 -31.30 0.84
CA PRO A 201 2.28 -32.53 1.40
C PRO A 201 1.15 -32.18 2.38
N ALA A 202 0.00 -32.84 2.20
CA ALA A 202 -1.09 -32.74 3.16
C ALA A 202 -0.57 -33.12 4.55
N ARG A 203 -0.74 -32.24 5.53
CA ARG A 203 -0.25 -32.50 6.88
C ARG A 203 -1.20 -33.47 7.57
N ASN A 204 -0.68 -34.60 8.03
CA ASN A 204 -1.39 -35.47 8.95
C ASN A 204 -1.71 -34.66 10.22
N ALA A 205 -2.96 -34.74 10.68
CA ALA A 205 -3.44 -34.07 11.89
C ALA A 205 -2.58 -34.38 13.13
N GLU A 206 -1.85 -35.51 13.14
CA GLU A 206 -0.99 -35.97 14.23
C GLU A 206 0.16 -35.02 14.67
N ARG A 207 0.66 -34.12 13.83
CA ARG A 207 1.83 -33.28 14.21
C ARG A 207 1.47 -31.89 14.75
N ALA A 208 0.19 -31.61 14.94
CA ALA A 208 -0.25 -30.41 15.64
C ALA A 208 -0.40 -30.73 17.14
N ASN A 209 0.68 -30.58 17.92
CA ASN A 209 0.60 -30.48 19.39
C ASN A 209 -0.10 -29.19 19.87
N SER A 210 -0.97 -28.64 19.04
CA SER A 210 -1.87 -27.52 19.27
C SER A 210 -3.12 -27.67 18.38
N ALA A 211 -3.57 -28.91 18.15
CA ALA A 211 -4.72 -29.19 17.30
C ALA A 211 -5.95 -28.53 17.91
N ASP A 212 -6.44 -27.51 17.21
CA ASP A 212 -7.83 -27.12 17.29
C ASP A 212 -8.66 -28.38 16.99
N PRO A 213 -9.58 -28.81 17.88
CA PRO A 213 -10.40 -30.01 17.69
C PRO A 213 -11.25 -29.98 16.40
N SER A 214 -11.34 -28.83 15.73
CA SER A 214 -11.99 -28.66 14.42
C SER A 214 -11.24 -29.29 13.24
N GLY A 215 -9.95 -29.64 13.38
CA GLY A 215 -9.12 -30.07 12.24
C GLY A 215 -8.71 -28.93 11.30
N GLU A 216 -8.86 -27.69 11.76
CA GLU A 216 -8.59 -26.47 11.03
C GLU A 216 -7.12 -26.04 11.15
N ILE A 217 -6.49 -25.76 10.00
CA ILE A 217 -5.10 -25.33 9.89
C ILE A 217 -5.09 -23.81 9.82
N ARG A 218 -4.80 -23.16 10.95
CA ARG A 218 -4.63 -21.70 11.02
C ARG A 218 -3.53 -21.21 10.07
N ILE A 219 -3.82 -20.16 9.30
CA ILE A 219 -2.84 -19.48 8.44
C ILE A 219 -2.12 -18.41 9.26
N THR A 220 -0.90 -18.71 9.70
CA THR A 220 -0.01 -17.75 10.36
C THR A 220 0.85 -17.01 9.33
N PRO A 221 1.45 -15.84 9.65
CA PRO A 221 2.40 -15.16 8.76
C PRO A 221 3.51 -16.09 8.24
N LYS A 222 4.09 -16.90 9.12
CA LYS A 222 5.06 -17.95 8.75
C LYS A 222 4.48 -18.93 7.72
N ARG A 223 3.29 -19.49 7.96
CA ARG A 223 2.65 -20.44 7.01
C ARG A 223 2.23 -19.78 5.70
N CYS A 224 1.96 -18.48 5.72
CA CYS A 224 1.63 -17.72 4.53
C CYS A 224 2.84 -17.70 3.56
N LEU A 225 4.04 -17.44 4.08
CA LEU A 225 5.27 -17.37 3.28
C LEU A 225 5.92 -18.74 3.03
N GLU A 226 6.00 -19.55 4.10
CA GLU A 226 6.37 -20.97 4.22
C GLU A 226 6.04 -21.79 3.00
#